data_AF-A0A6G0Y3L5-F1
#
_entry.id   AF-A0A6G0Y3L5-F1
#
_cell.length_a   1.000
_cell.length_b   1.000
_cell.length_c   1.000
_cell.angle_alpha   90.00
_cell.angle_beta   90.00
_cell.angle_gamma   90.00
#
_symmetry.space_group_name_H-M   'P 1'
#
loop_
_entity.id
_entity.type
_entity.pdbx_description
1 polymer ?
#
loop_
_entity_poly.entity_id
_entity_poly.type
_entity_poly.pdbx_seq_one_letter_code
_entity_poly.pdbx_strand_id
1 'polypeptide(L)'
;IIRNRKNVELQKSYNRLNILAFIRNKRLEWFGHTWRADGLLIKKVLVEKINKTRPLGRPRTWWIDVISRDLRELGQNVTFELTYNRDRWRDLLKAAMVLNVPLG
;
A
#
# COMPACT_ATOMS: atom_id res chain seq x y z
N ILE A 1 34.75 -10.98 -3.63
CA ILE A 1 33.73 -12.07 -3.59
C ILE A 1 32.43 -11.47 -3.07
N ILE A 2 31.43 -11.24 -3.93
CA ILE A 2 30.13 -10.72 -3.49
C ILE A 2 29.34 -11.90 -2.93
N ARG A 3 29.09 -11.87 -1.62
CA ARG A 3 28.30 -12.91 -0.93
C ARG A 3 26.81 -12.62 -1.18
N ASN A 4 26.16 -13.40 -2.03
CA ASN A 4 24.71 -13.34 -2.24
C ASN A 4 23.98 -13.82 -0.98
N ARG A 5 23.62 -12.89 -0.09
CA ARG A 5 22.75 -13.18 1.06
C ARG A 5 21.34 -13.44 0.58
N LYS A 6 20.72 -14.53 1.04
CA LYS A 6 19.30 -14.80 0.75
C LYS A 6 18.42 -13.81 1.53
N ASN A 7 17.24 -13.47 1.01
CA ASN A 7 16.31 -12.54 1.68
C ASN A 7 16.02 -12.93 3.14
N VAL A 8 15.99 -14.23 3.44
CA VAL A 8 15.83 -14.78 4.79
C VAL A 8 16.98 -14.40 5.72
N GLU A 9 18.22 -14.42 5.22
CA GLU A 9 19.41 -14.05 6.00
C GLU A 9 19.45 -12.55 6.25
N LEU A 10 19.06 -11.75 5.25
CA LEU A 10 18.93 -10.29 5.40
C LEU A 10 17.88 -9.95 6.47
N GLN A 11 16.68 -10.52 6.37
CA GLN A 11 15.59 -10.30 7.33
C GLN A 11 16.00 -10.66 8.77
N LYS A 12 16.64 -11.82 8.97
CA LYS A 12 17.18 -12.24 10.28
C LYS A 12 18.27 -11.29 10.79
N SER A 13 19.18 -10.86 9.92
CA SER A 13 20.33 -10.04 10.32
C SER A 13 19.99 -8.60 10.69
N TYR A 14 18.94 -8.02 10.09
CA TYR A 14 18.60 -6.62 10.33
C TYR A 14 17.56 -6.43 11.44
N ASN A 15 16.97 -7.51 11.97
CA ASN A 15 15.83 -7.44 12.91
C ASN A 15 14.74 -6.45 12.43
N ARG A 16 14.66 -6.25 11.10
CA ARG A 16 13.84 -5.23 10.45
C ARG A 16 12.56 -5.87 9.96
N LEU A 17 11.48 -5.12 10.13
CA LEU A 17 10.20 -5.34 9.49
C LEU A 17 10.40 -5.71 8.01
N ASN A 18 9.61 -6.67 7.54
CA ASN A 18 9.57 -7.04 6.14
C ASN A 18 9.47 -5.76 5.29
N ILE A 19 10.44 -5.53 4.39
CA ILE A 19 10.49 -4.31 3.56
C ILE A 19 9.19 -4.09 2.79
N LEU A 20 8.50 -5.17 2.40
CA LEU A 20 7.19 -5.09 1.77
C LEU A 20 6.12 -4.56 2.72
N ALA A 21 6.14 -4.97 3.98
CA ALA A 21 5.23 -4.45 5.00
C ALA A 21 5.50 -2.96 5.26
N PHE A 22 6.77 -2.53 5.29
CA PHE A 22 7.14 -1.12 5.40
C PHE A 22 6.62 -0.30 4.21
N ILE A 23 6.86 -0.76 2.98
CA ILE A 23 6.40 -0.08 1.76
C ILE A 23 4.86 -0.01 1.75
N ARG A 24 4.17 -1.11 2.09
CA ARG A 24 2.70 -1.14 2.20
C ARG A 24 2.21 -0.11 3.21
N ASN A 25 2.78 -0.10 4.40
CA ASN A 25 2.41 0.85 5.46
C ASN A 25 2.57 2.30 4.98
N LYS A 26 3.71 2.67 4.38
CA LYS A 26 3.93 4.04 3.85
C LYS A 26 2.97 4.40 2.73
N ARG A 27 2.64 3.44 1.87
CA ARG A 27 1.66 3.64 0.79
C ARG A 27 0.28 3.94 1.37
N LEU A 28 -0.15 3.20 2.38
CA LEU A 28 -1.40 3.42 3.09
C LEU A 28 -1.38 4.75 3.86
N GLU A 29 -0.31 5.07 4.60
CA GLU A 29 -0.19 6.37 5.28
C GLU A 29 -0.45 7.55 4.34
N TRP A 30 0.20 7.56 3.17
CA TRP A 30 0.01 8.60 2.17
C TRP A 30 -1.40 8.57 1.57
N PHE A 31 -1.96 7.38 1.30
CA PHE A 31 -3.35 7.24 0.85
C PHE A 31 -4.35 7.84 1.84
N GLY A 32 -4.21 7.56 3.13
CA GLY A 32 -5.11 8.13 4.14
C GLY A 32 -5.03 9.65 4.21
N HIS A 33 -3.84 10.23 3.98
CA HIS A 33 -3.68 11.68 3.89
C HIS A 33 -4.36 12.25 2.64
N THR A 34 -4.15 11.65 1.46
CA THR A 34 -4.72 12.13 0.21
C THR A 34 -6.23 11.89 0.09
N TRP A 35 -6.75 10.79 0.63
CA TRP A 35 -8.19 10.50 0.61
C TRP A 35 -8.98 11.48 1.49
N ARG A 36 -8.41 11.94 2.60
CA ARG A 36 -9.06 12.93 3.48
C ARG A 36 -8.90 14.38 3.00
N ALA A 37 -8.14 14.62 1.93
CA ALA A 37 -7.92 15.93 1.35
C ALA A 37 -9.12 16.35 0.48
N ASP A 38 -10.32 16.41 1.08
CA ASP A 38 -11.57 16.73 0.38
C ASP A 38 -11.52 18.10 -0.27
N GLY A 39 -12.07 18.19 -1.49
CA GLY A 39 -12.06 19.39 -2.30
C GLY A 39 -10.70 19.75 -2.92
N LEU A 40 -9.60 19.16 -2.45
CA LEU A 40 -8.26 19.45 -2.98
C LEU A 40 -7.98 18.67 -4.27
N LEU A 41 -7.15 19.27 -5.13
CA LEU A 41 -6.76 18.67 -6.42
C LEU A 41 -6.10 17.29 -6.25
N ILE A 42 -5.38 17.07 -5.14
CA ILE A 42 -4.69 15.80 -4.90
C ILE A 42 -5.64 14.61 -4.81
N LYS A 43 -6.82 14.78 -4.19
CA LYS A 43 -7.85 13.73 -4.13
C LYS A 43 -8.51 13.54 -5.49
N LYS A 44 -8.77 14.63 -6.22
CA LYS A 44 -9.31 14.57 -7.58
C LYS A 44 -8.39 13.77 -8.51
N VAL A 45 -7.10 14.11 -8.56
CA VAL A 45 -6.10 13.41 -9.38
C VAL A 45 -5.94 11.93 -8.99
N LEU A 46 -6.09 11.61 -7.70
CA LEU A 46 -6.05 10.23 -7.22
C LEU A 46 -7.20 9.37 -7.75
N VAL A 47 -8.40 9.93 -7.82
CA VAL A 47 -9.64 9.21 -8.18
C VAL A 47 -9.93 9.32 -9.68
N GLU A 48 -9.52 10.41 -10.32
CA GLU A 48 -9.79 10.67 -11.73
C GLU A 48 -9.15 9.61 -12.62
N LYS A 49 -10.02 8.95 -13.39
CA LYS A 49 -9.59 8.02 -14.41
C LYS A 49 -9.18 8.80 -15.66
N ILE A 50 -7.89 8.84 -15.93
CA ILE A 50 -7.38 9.37 -17.20
C ILE A 50 -7.79 8.42 -18.33
N ASN A 51 -8.87 8.75 -19.03
CA ASN A 51 -9.33 8.03 -20.21
C ASN A 51 -8.43 8.35 -21.42
N LYS A 52 -7.28 7.69 -21.51
CA LYS A 52 -6.41 7.70 -22.69
C LYS A 52 -6.58 6.41 -23.49
N THR A 53 -6.27 6.48 -24.78
CA THR A 53 -6.27 5.33 -25.71
C THR A 53 -5.40 4.19 -25.18
N ARG A 54 -5.84 2.95 -25.43
CA ARG A 54 -5.31 1.73 -24.81
C ARG A 54 -3.80 1.54 -25.10
N PRO A 55 -2.95 1.31 -24.09
CA PRO A 55 -1.57 0.87 -24.33
C PRO A 55 -1.57 -0.56 -24.88
N LEU A 56 -0.76 -0.85 -25.90
CA LEU A 56 -0.45 -2.23 -26.29
C LEU A 56 0.44 -2.87 -25.21
N GLY A 57 0.03 -4.01 -24.67
CA GLY A 57 0.78 -4.77 -23.66
C GLY A 57 0.10 -4.85 -22.29
N ARG A 58 0.89 -5.12 -21.24
CA ARG A 58 0.39 -5.29 -19.86
C ARG A 58 -0.39 -4.04 -19.42
N PRO A 59 -1.63 -4.18 -18.94
CA PRO A 59 -2.37 -3.06 -18.37
C PRO A 59 -1.54 -2.38 -17.28
N ARG A 60 -1.51 -1.05 -17.30
CA ARG A 60 -0.86 -0.27 -16.24
C ARG A 60 -1.57 -0.59 -14.93
N THR A 61 -0.90 -1.18 -13.95
CA THR A 61 -1.46 -1.29 -12.59
C THR A 61 -1.64 0.12 -12.04
N TRP A 62 -2.86 0.50 -11.68
CA TRP A 62 -3.10 1.83 -11.14
C TRP A 62 -2.72 1.86 -9.68
N TRP A 63 -2.27 3.02 -9.22
CA TRP A 63 -1.90 3.18 -7.82
C TRP A 63 -3.10 2.87 -6.89
N ILE A 64 -4.31 3.24 -7.28
CA ILE A 64 -5.55 2.92 -6.55
C ILE A 64 -5.86 1.41 -6.51
N ASP A 65 -5.52 0.66 -7.56
CA ASP A 65 -5.69 -0.81 -7.59
C ASP A 65 -4.73 -1.46 -6.59
N VAL A 66 -3.51 -0.92 -6.51
CA VAL A 66 -2.51 -1.37 -5.54
C VAL A 66 -2.98 -1.13 -4.11
N ILE A 67 -3.52 0.06 -3.82
CA ILE A 67 -4.12 0.36 -2.50
C ILE A 67 -5.27 -0.60 -2.21
N SER A 68 -6.17 -0.82 -3.16
CA SER A 68 -7.32 -1.72 -3.00
C SER A 68 -6.88 -3.13 -2.64
N ARG A 69 -5.80 -3.62 -3.27
CA ARG A 69 -5.19 -4.91 -2.94
C ARG A 69 -4.57 -4.90 -1.54
N ASP A 70 -3.80 -3.87 -1.19
CA ASP A 70 -3.18 -3.77 0.14
C ASP A 70 -4.24 -3.77 1.26
N LEU A 71 -5.36 -3.07 1.07
CA LEU A 71 -6.47 -3.07 2.03
C LEU A 71 -7.14 -4.45 2.12
N ARG A 72 -7.33 -5.14 0.99
CA ARG A 72 -7.89 -6.49 0.95
C ARG A 72 -7.01 -7.50 1.67
N GLU A 73 -5.69 -7.37 1.58
CA GLU A 73 -4.72 -8.19 2.32
C GLU A 73 -4.81 -7.96 3.84
N LEU A 74 -5.31 -6.80 4.28
CA LEU A 74 -5.49 -6.46 5.69
C LEU A 74 -6.89 -6.78 6.23
N GLY A 75 -7.88 -6.89 5.34
CA GLY A 75 -9.24 -7.33 5.67
C GLY A 75 -10.21 -7.13 4.50
N GLN A 76 -11.11 -8.10 4.30
CA GLN A 76 -12.05 -8.10 3.16
C GLN A 76 -13.06 -6.94 3.19
N ASN A 77 -13.37 -6.39 4.36
CA ASN A 77 -14.38 -5.34 4.54
C ASN A 77 -13.80 -3.93 4.75
N VAL A 78 -12.51 -3.74 4.46
CA VAL A 78 -11.88 -2.42 4.60
C VAL A 78 -12.15 -1.59 3.35
N THR A 79 -12.89 -0.50 3.52
CA THR A 79 -13.16 0.48 2.47
C THR A 79 -12.30 1.74 2.66
N PHE A 80 -12.23 2.58 1.62
CA PHE A 80 -11.51 3.85 1.68
C PHE A 80 -12.08 4.82 2.73
N GLU A 81 -13.38 4.72 3.01
CA GLU A 81 -14.07 5.52 4.03
C GLU A 81 -13.52 5.29 5.45
N LEU A 82 -12.87 4.15 5.71
CA LEU A 82 -12.21 3.89 6.99
C LEU A 82 -11.14 4.95 7.30
N THR A 83 -10.56 5.59 6.28
CA THR A 83 -9.55 6.65 6.47
C THR A 83 -10.10 7.83 7.28
N TYR A 84 -11.39 8.15 7.23
CA TYR A 84 -11.95 9.25 8.03
C TYR A 84 -11.95 8.96 9.53
N ASN A 85 -12.08 7.70 9.92
CA ASN A 85 -11.88 7.30 11.31
C ASN A 85 -10.38 7.16 11.60
N ARG A 86 -9.77 8.21 12.16
CA ARG A 86 -8.32 8.28 12.36
C ARG A 86 -7.77 7.18 13.27
N ASP A 87 -8.52 6.75 14.27
CA ASP A 87 -8.06 5.74 15.22
C ASP A 87 -8.12 4.35 14.60
N ARG A 88 -9.23 4.00 13.95
CA ARG A 88 -9.31 2.76 13.15
C ARG A 88 -8.28 2.73 12.03
N TRP A 89 -8.01 3.88 11.41
CA TRP A 89 -6.97 4.00 10.39
C TRP A 89 -5.57 3.75 10.96
N ARG A 90 -5.25 4.32 12.13
CA ARG A 90 -3.97 4.06 12.82
C ARG A 90 -3.81 2.59 13.18
N ASP A 91 -4.86 1.93 13.64
CA ASP A 91 -4.79 0.51 13.98
C ASP A 91 -4.60 -0.36 12.75
N LEU A 92 -5.22 0.00 11.62
CA LEU A 92 -4.96 -0.64 10.34
C LEU A 92 -3.51 -0.47 9.88
N LEU A 93 -2.93 0.72 10.04
CA LEU A 93 -1.52 0.97 9.70
C LEU A 93 -0.57 0.13 10.56
N LYS A 94 -0.87 -0.05 11.86
CA LYS A 94 -0.12 -0.97 12.73
C LYS A 94 -0.22 -2.41 12.23
N ALA A 95 -1.42 -2.87 11.87
CA ALA A 95 -1.62 -4.20 11.30
C ALA A 95 -0.83 -4.39 9.99
N ALA A 96 -0.80 -3.36 9.13
CA ALA A 96 -0.03 -3.38 7.89
C ALA A 96 1.48 -3.55 8.08
N MET A 97 2.01 -3.03 9.20
CA MET A 97 3.43 -3.12 9.56
C MET A 97 3.80 -4.52 10.06
N VAL A 98 2.85 -5.24 10.67
CA VAL A 98 3.06 -6.59 11.23
C VAL A 98 2.78 -7.69 10.21
N LEU A 99 2.00 -7.42 9.16
CA LEU A 99 1.62 -8.40 8.15
C LEU A 99 2.83 -8.90 7.34
N ASN A 100 3.28 -10.11 7.65
CA ASN A 100 4.27 -10.86 6.88
C ASN A 100 3.59 -11.58 5.71
N VAL A 101 3.44 -10.89 4.59
CA VAL A 101 2.99 -11.56 3.35
C VAL A 101 4.13 -12.43 2.82
N PRO A 102 3.90 -13.73 2.57
CA PRO A 102 4.91 -14.59 1.96
C PRO A 102 5.29 -14.03 0.60
N LEU A 103 6.59 -14.02 0.29
CA LEU A 103 7.07 -13.80 -1.06
C LEU A 103 6.62 -15.01 -1.88
N GLY A 104 5.54 -14.84 -2.65
CA GLY A 104 5.13 -15.81 -3.66
C GLY A 104 6.18 -15.98 -4.74
#